data_AF-A0A7Y0NJI1-F1
#
_entry.id   AF-A0A7Y0NJI1-F1
#
_cell.length_a   1.000
_cell.length_b   1.000
_cell.length_c   1.000
_cell.angle_alpha   90.00
_cell.angle_beta   90.00
_cell.angle_gamma   90.00
#
_symmetry.space_group_name_H-M   'P 1'
#
loop_
_entity.id
_entity.type
_entity.pdbx_description
1 polymer ?
#
loop_
_entity_poly.entity_id
_entity_poly.type
_entity_poly.pdbx_seq_one_letter_code
_entity_poly.pdbx_strand_id
1 'polypeptide(L)'
;MTIQTPIKRKPTAGRLQPFFAIGYLFAAFSLPALSHAADNPGAHEHGHARLQIAVENNSIDLIFTSPAYNLAGFEHEARSDEEKNRLAEISQWLDTTPLVNTEAADCRITGATVELGGQSGKEDHDHHDHGGDHEESTHREYDVSQQLECDDTGARMTLTSALMEKFGNLEELAVEWVSPSGQGSARLARTNRAFTVSK
;
A
#
# COMPACT_ATOMS: atom_id res chain seq x y z
N MET A 1 76.58 39.75 0.75
CA MET A 1 75.53 40.78 0.84
C MET A 1 74.30 40.11 1.42
N THR A 2 73.80 40.34 2.63
CA THR A 2 74.21 41.06 3.84
C THR A 2 73.36 40.40 4.95
N ILE A 3 73.91 39.49 5.78
CA ILE A 3 74.38 39.69 7.16
C ILE A 3 73.36 39.31 8.27
N GLN A 4 73.90 38.60 9.27
CA GLN A 4 73.52 38.40 10.68
C GLN A 4 72.39 37.43 11.11
N THR A 5 72.82 36.31 11.70
CA THR A 5 72.27 35.67 12.92
C THR A 5 72.64 36.49 14.17
N PRO A 6 72.48 36.01 15.43
CA PRO A 6 71.31 35.63 16.22
C PRO A 6 71.18 36.55 17.48
N ILE A 7 70.27 36.28 18.45
CA ILE A 7 70.48 36.45 19.93
C ILE A 7 69.25 35.94 20.72
N LYS A 8 69.51 35.04 21.68
CA LYS A 8 68.61 34.56 22.74
C LYS A 8 68.45 35.62 23.85
N ARG A 9 67.26 35.72 24.47
CA ARG A 9 67.07 35.90 25.95
C ARG A 9 65.73 35.29 26.44
N LYS A 10 65.78 34.41 27.44
CA LYS A 10 64.75 34.17 28.51
C LYS A 10 65.25 34.95 29.77
N PRO A 11 64.49 35.28 30.85
CA PRO A 11 63.40 34.50 31.48
C PRO A 11 62.24 35.30 32.19
N THR A 12 61.25 34.53 32.69
CA THR A 12 60.42 34.70 33.93
C THR A 12 59.68 36.01 34.24
N ALA A 13 58.35 35.95 34.41
CA ALA A 13 57.68 35.79 35.71
C ALA A 13 56.21 36.30 35.66
N GLY A 14 55.28 35.41 36.05
CA GLY A 14 54.01 35.71 36.74
C GLY A 14 52.99 36.67 36.12
N ARG A 15 51.75 36.22 35.94
CA ARG A 15 50.74 36.23 37.03
C ARG A 15 49.32 35.99 36.47
N LEU A 16 48.61 35.13 37.20
CA LEU A 16 47.16 34.95 37.30
C LEU A 16 46.36 34.38 36.10
N GLN A 17 45.88 33.15 36.32
CA GLN A 17 44.65 32.63 35.72
C GLN A 17 43.45 33.51 36.11
N PRO A 18 42.38 33.54 35.29
CA PRO A 18 41.22 32.80 35.74
C PRO A 18 40.64 31.89 34.64
N PHE A 19 40.11 30.78 35.12
CA PHE A 19 39.25 29.84 34.44
C PHE A 19 38.16 30.54 33.62
N PHE A 20 38.09 30.29 32.31
CA PHE A 20 36.86 30.45 31.54
C PHE A 20 36.58 29.17 30.77
N ALA A 21 35.70 28.40 31.41
CA ALA A 21 34.61 27.62 30.85
C ALA A 21 34.75 27.07 29.41
N ILE A 22 34.76 25.74 29.38
CA ILE A 22 34.27 24.85 28.34
C ILE A 22 33.00 25.39 27.67
N GLY A 23 33.03 25.55 26.34
CA GLY A 23 31.83 25.68 25.51
C GLY A 23 31.75 24.49 24.56
N TYR A 24 31.15 23.38 25.02
CA TYR A 24 30.77 22.25 24.15
C TYR A 24 29.58 22.70 23.31
N LEU A 25 29.79 22.93 22.01
CA LEU A 25 28.72 23.17 21.06
C LEU A 25 28.12 21.82 20.66
N PHE A 26 27.13 21.33 21.41
CA PHE A 26 26.27 20.22 20.97
C PHE A 26 25.38 20.72 19.83
N ALA A 27 25.75 20.42 18.59
CA ALA A 27 24.85 20.56 17.45
C ALA A 27 23.78 19.46 17.55
N ALA A 28 22.58 19.82 17.99
CA ALA A 28 21.43 18.93 18.01
C ALA A 28 21.03 18.59 16.56
N PHE A 29 21.33 17.37 16.12
CA PHE A 29 20.77 16.82 14.89
C PHE A 29 19.29 16.51 15.15
N SER A 30 18.41 17.43 14.77
CA SER A 30 16.97 17.18 14.73
C SER A 30 16.71 16.18 13.59
N LEU A 31 16.53 14.91 13.93
CA LEU A 31 15.99 13.92 13.00
C LEU A 31 14.58 14.37 12.59
N PRO A 32 14.28 14.55 11.30
CA PRO A 32 12.90 14.77 10.88
C PRO A 32 12.11 13.50 11.24
N ALA A 33 11.03 13.66 12.00
CA ALA A 33 10.08 12.58 12.22
C ALA A 33 9.50 12.19 10.85
N LEU A 34 9.72 10.94 10.42
CA LEU A 34 8.91 10.35 9.35
C LEU A 34 7.48 10.25 9.88
N SER A 35 6.64 11.20 9.47
CA SER A 35 5.20 11.09 9.65
C SER A 35 4.74 9.94 8.77
N HIS A 36 4.46 8.79 9.38
CA HIS A 36 3.70 7.74 8.70
C HIS A 36 2.30 8.31 8.51
N ALA A 37 1.91 8.57 7.26
CA ALA A 37 0.51 8.74 6.96
C ALA A 37 -0.19 7.47 7.46
N ALA A 38 -1.01 7.59 8.50
CA ALA A 38 -1.92 6.53 8.84
C ALA A 38 -2.84 6.38 7.62
N ASP A 39 -2.70 5.26 6.92
CA ASP A 39 -3.69 4.83 5.95
C ASP A 39 -5.03 4.87 6.67
N ASN A 40 -5.96 5.68 6.18
CA ASN A 40 -7.31 5.72 6.71
C ASN A 40 -8.13 4.81 5.81
N PRO A 41 -8.26 3.50 6.13
CA PRO A 41 -9.06 2.58 5.32
C PRO A 41 -10.54 2.99 5.24
N GLY A 42 -10.99 3.97 6.04
CA GLY A 42 -12.38 4.40 6.16
C GLY A 42 -12.93 5.32 5.05
N ALA A 43 -12.30 5.42 3.88
CA ALA A 43 -12.91 6.07 2.71
C ALA A 43 -13.51 5.00 1.79
N HIS A 44 -14.57 4.33 2.25
CA HIS A 44 -15.36 3.42 1.42
C HIS A 44 -16.20 4.25 0.44
N GLU A 45 -15.62 4.54 -0.72
CA GLU A 45 -16.33 5.23 -1.80
C GLU A 45 -16.93 4.17 -2.74
N HIS A 46 -18.26 4.07 -2.73
CA HIS A 46 -18.97 3.25 -3.71
C HIS A 46 -18.58 3.70 -5.11
N GLY A 47 -18.40 2.75 -6.02
CA GLY A 47 -17.87 3.00 -7.36
C GLY A 47 -16.36 2.90 -7.45
N HIS A 48 -15.61 2.95 -6.34
CA HIS A 48 -14.15 2.99 -6.36
C HIS A 48 -13.52 1.79 -5.65
N ALA A 49 -12.46 1.25 -6.23
CA ALA A 49 -11.63 0.21 -5.61
C ALA A 49 -10.14 0.45 -5.86
N ARG A 50 -9.30 -0.27 -5.13
CA ARG A 50 -7.83 -0.19 -5.26
C ARG A 50 -7.26 -1.54 -5.69
N LEU A 51 -6.29 -1.51 -6.60
CA LEU A 51 -5.47 -2.64 -6.99
C LEU A 51 -3.99 -2.25 -6.89
N GLN A 52 -3.28 -2.88 -5.95
CA GLN A 52 -1.84 -2.74 -5.77
C GLN A 52 -1.13 -3.92 -6.40
N ILE A 53 0.00 -3.67 -7.04
CA ILE A 53 0.71 -4.67 -7.86
C ILE A 53 2.21 -4.61 -7.57
N ALA A 54 2.83 -5.74 -7.27
CA ALA A 54 4.28 -5.89 -7.29
C ALA A 54 4.67 -6.83 -8.43
N VAL A 55 5.60 -6.40 -9.27
CA VAL A 55 6.11 -7.19 -10.39
C VAL A 55 7.58 -7.49 -10.16
N GLU A 56 7.95 -8.76 -10.16
CA GLU A 56 9.34 -9.19 -10.07
C GLU A 56 9.59 -10.37 -11.02
N ASN A 57 10.53 -10.22 -11.95
CA ASN A 57 10.78 -11.21 -13.01
C ASN A 57 9.47 -11.60 -13.73
N ASN A 58 9.05 -12.85 -13.59
CA ASN A 58 7.84 -13.43 -14.17
C ASN A 58 6.68 -13.56 -13.18
N SER A 59 6.86 -13.12 -11.93
CA SER A 59 5.83 -13.11 -10.89
C SER A 59 5.13 -11.75 -10.81
N ILE A 60 3.83 -11.80 -10.52
CA ILE A 60 2.98 -10.63 -10.24
C ILE A 60 2.18 -10.91 -8.97
N ASP A 61 2.46 -10.17 -7.90
CA ASP A 61 1.67 -10.15 -6.68
C ASP A 61 0.64 -9.02 -6.74
N LEU A 62 -0.59 -9.31 -6.33
CA LEU A 62 -1.75 -8.42 -6.46
C LEU A 62 -2.46 -8.34 -5.11
N ILE A 63 -2.82 -7.12 -4.71
CA ILE A 63 -3.74 -6.87 -3.58
C ILE A 63 -4.89 -6.01 -4.11
N PHE A 64 -6.11 -6.54 -4.05
CA PHE A 64 -7.32 -5.84 -4.44
C PHE A 64 -8.21 -5.63 -3.21
N THR A 65 -8.65 -4.39 -3.03
CA THR A 65 -9.48 -3.98 -1.89
C THR A 65 -10.66 -3.17 -2.43
N SER A 66 -11.88 -3.56 -2.04
CA SER A 66 -13.11 -2.94 -2.54
C SER A 66 -14.28 -3.06 -1.57
N PRO A 67 -15.09 -1.99 -1.39
CA PRO A 67 -16.43 -2.10 -0.83
C PRO A 67 -17.23 -3.26 -1.44
N ALA A 68 -17.93 -4.04 -0.61
CA ALA A 68 -18.75 -5.16 -1.08
C ALA A 68 -19.88 -4.68 -1.98
N TYR A 69 -20.34 -3.43 -1.82
CA TYR A 69 -21.33 -2.82 -2.71
C TYR A 69 -20.90 -2.84 -4.19
N ASN A 70 -19.61 -2.59 -4.46
CA ASN A 70 -19.09 -2.53 -5.83
C ASN A 70 -19.22 -3.87 -6.57
N LEU A 71 -19.19 -4.98 -5.83
CA LEU A 71 -19.20 -6.34 -6.39
C LEU A 71 -20.56 -7.01 -6.24
N ALA A 72 -21.17 -6.94 -5.05
CA ALA A 72 -22.41 -7.63 -4.70
C ALA A 72 -23.67 -6.74 -4.84
N GLY A 73 -23.50 -5.42 -4.78
CA GLY A 73 -24.59 -4.44 -4.72
C GLY A 73 -25.17 -4.24 -3.32
N PHE A 74 -24.54 -4.82 -2.30
CA PHE A 74 -24.92 -4.66 -0.90
C PHE A 74 -23.73 -4.94 0.02
N GLU A 75 -23.85 -4.54 1.29
CA GLU A 75 -22.79 -4.68 2.31
C GLU A 75 -23.29 -5.29 3.61
N HIS A 76 -24.59 -5.55 3.76
CA HIS A 76 -25.09 -6.30 4.90
C HIS A 76 -24.68 -7.78 4.82
N GLU A 77 -24.80 -8.48 5.95
CA GLU A 77 -24.68 -9.93 5.98
C GLU A 77 -25.75 -10.58 5.07
N ALA A 78 -25.34 -11.51 4.21
CA ALA A 78 -26.26 -12.21 3.32
C ALA A 78 -27.27 -13.05 4.11
N ARG A 79 -28.57 -12.77 3.93
CA ARG A 79 -29.66 -13.43 4.68
C ARG A 79 -30.41 -14.44 3.82
N SER A 80 -30.62 -14.09 2.55
CA SER A 80 -31.29 -14.94 1.56
C SER A 80 -30.32 -15.92 0.89
N ASP A 81 -30.87 -16.98 0.29
CA ASP A 81 -30.07 -17.95 -0.47
C ASP A 81 -29.52 -17.31 -1.75
N GLU A 82 -30.25 -16.38 -2.36
CA GLU A 82 -29.81 -15.60 -3.52
C GLU A 82 -28.58 -14.73 -3.19
N GLU A 83 -28.59 -14.05 -2.04
CA GLU A 83 -27.45 -13.25 -1.59
C GLU A 83 -26.23 -14.13 -1.28
N LYS A 84 -26.43 -15.26 -0.57
CA LYS A 84 -25.34 -16.20 -0.25
C LYS A 84 -24.71 -16.77 -1.51
N ASN A 85 -25.53 -17.19 -2.47
CA ASN A 85 -25.06 -17.69 -3.76
C ASN A 85 -24.29 -16.61 -4.53
N ARG A 86 -24.78 -15.37 -4.54
CA ARG A 86 -24.07 -14.24 -5.16
C ARG A 86 -22.70 -14.03 -4.53
N LEU A 87 -22.59 -13.99 -3.20
CA LEU A 87 -21.29 -13.83 -2.54
C LEU A 87 -20.35 -15.00 -2.85
N ALA A 88 -20.86 -16.23 -2.89
CA ALA A 88 -20.09 -17.40 -3.27
C ALA A 88 -19.56 -17.33 -4.71
N GLU A 89 -20.40 -16.92 -5.66
CA GLU A 89 -20.00 -16.72 -7.07
C GLU A 89 -18.94 -15.63 -7.23
N ILE A 90 -19.07 -14.53 -6.47
CA ILE A 90 -18.08 -13.44 -6.45
C ILE A 90 -16.76 -13.96 -5.92
N SER A 91 -16.76 -14.62 -4.75
CA SER A 91 -15.53 -15.17 -4.16
C SER A 91 -14.88 -16.20 -5.07
N GLN A 92 -15.67 -17.09 -5.69
CA GLN A 92 -15.15 -18.07 -6.65
C GLN A 92 -14.51 -17.40 -7.87
N TRP A 93 -15.12 -16.34 -8.40
CA TRP A 93 -14.56 -15.61 -9.54
C TRP A 93 -13.25 -14.92 -9.16
N LEU A 94 -13.20 -14.26 -8.00
CA LEU A 94 -11.99 -13.62 -7.47
C LEU A 94 -10.88 -14.63 -7.14
N ASP A 95 -11.22 -15.86 -6.82
CA ASP A 95 -10.25 -16.92 -6.53
C ASP A 95 -9.66 -17.56 -7.80
N THR A 96 -10.44 -17.64 -8.88
CA THR A 96 -10.07 -18.43 -10.08
C THR A 96 -9.85 -17.63 -11.36
N THR A 97 -10.13 -16.33 -11.35
CA THR A 97 -9.94 -15.45 -12.51
C THR A 97 -8.83 -14.45 -12.21
N PRO A 98 -7.80 -14.33 -13.07
CA PRO A 98 -6.73 -13.35 -12.86
C PRO A 98 -7.31 -11.93 -12.82
N LEU A 99 -6.97 -11.15 -11.79
CA LEU A 99 -7.42 -9.76 -11.66
C LEU A 99 -6.84 -8.85 -12.77
N VAL A 100 -5.69 -9.25 -13.32
CA VAL A 100 -5.05 -8.66 -14.49
C VAL A 100 -4.61 -9.75 -15.46
N ASN A 101 -4.60 -9.43 -16.75
CA ASN A 101 -4.08 -10.27 -17.82
C ASN A 101 -3.21 -9.45 -18.79
N THR A 102 -2.43 -10.14 -19.63
CA THR A 102 -1.63 -9.54 -20.70
C THR A 102 -1.70 -10.42 -21.94
N GLU A 103 -1.66 -9.82 -23.12
CA GLU A 103 -1.52 -10.55 -24.39
C GLU A 103 -0.06 -10.97 -24.67
N ALA A 104 0.88 -10.43 -23.88
CA ALA A 104 2.31 -10.67 -24.09
C ALA A 104 2.80 -12.00 -23.50
N ALA A 105 2.03 -12.62 -22.60
CA ALA A 105 2.41 -13.81 -21.87
C ALA A 105 1.18 -14.58 -21.39
N ASP A 106 1.30 -15.89 -21.24
CA ASP A 106 0.33 -16.68 -20.49
C ASP A 106 0.64 -16.56 -19.00
N CYS A 107 -0.29 -16.01 -18.21
CA CYS A 107 -0.17 -15.88 -16.76
C CYS A 107 -1.18 -16.79 -16.07
N ARG A 108 -0.75 -17.53 -15.05
CA ARG A 108 -1.59 -18.46 -14.28
C ARG A 108 -1.60 -18.08 -12.82
N ILE A 109 -2.77 -18.19 -12.18
CA ILE A 109 -2.88 -18.04 -10.73
C ILE A 109 -2.16 -19.21 -10.07
N THR A 110 -1.19 -18.89 -9.22
CA THR A 110 -0.44 -19.85 -8.40
C THR A 110 -0.84 -19.78 -6.92
N GLY A 111 -1.47 -18.68 -6.50
CA GLY A 111 -2.09 -18.53 -5.19
C GLY A 111 -3.17 -17.45 -5.21
N ALA A 112 -4.25 -17.66 -4.46
CA ALA A 112 -5.30 -16.68 -4.25
C ALA A 112 -5.88 -16.83 -2.84
N THR A 113 -6.19 -15.71 -2.20
CA THR A 113 -6.97 -15.63 -0.97
C THR A 113 -8.03 -14.56 -1.14
N VAL A 114 -9.27 -14.89 -0.84
CA VAL A 114 -10.41 -13.97 -0.91
C VAL A 114 -11.05 -13.88 0.47
N GLU A 115 -11.00 -12.71 1.08
CA GLU A 115 -11.63 -12.41 2.34
C GLU A 115 -12.76 -11.41 2.12
N LEU A 116 -13.87 -11.62 2.82
CA LEU A 116 -14.97 -10.65 2.88
C LEU A 116 -15.12 -10.23 4.33
N GLY A 117 -14.62 -9.03 4.65
CA GLY A 117 -14.65 -8.40 5.96
C GLY A 117 -16.07 -8.20 6.51
N GLY A 118 -16.15 -7.76 7.77
CA GLY A 118 -17.42 -7.57 8.49
C GLY A 118 -17.71 -8.60 9.58
N GLN A 119 -16.76 -9.47 9.92
CA GLN A 119 -16.72 -10.15 11.21
C GLN A 119 -15.61 -9.57 12.08
N SER A 120 -15.59 -8.26 12.29
CA SER A 120 -14.83 -7.66 13.40
C SER A 120 -15.63 -7.75 14.70
N GLY A 121 -16.14 -8.95 15.01
CA GLY A 121 -16.46 -9.36 16.37
C GLY A 121 -15.22 -10.07 16.89
N LYS A 122 -14.27 -9.29 17.43
CA LYS A 122 -13.25 -9.88 18.31
C LYS A 122 -13.99 -10.60 19.43
N GLU A 123 -13.82 -11.91 19.53
CA GLU A 123 -13.97 -12.61 20.80
C GLU A 123 -12.85 -12.09 21.72
N ASP A 124 -13.06 -10.91 22.29
CA ASP A 124 -12.37 -10.48 23.49
C ASP A 124 -13.47 -10.16 24.50
N HIS A 125 -13.65 -11.08 25.42
CA HIS A 125 -14.42 -10.85 26.63
C HIS A 125 -13.72 -9.74 27.42
N ASP A 126 -14.20 -8.51 27.30
CA ASP A 126 -14.07 -7.58 28.42
C ASP A 126 -15.29 -6.67 28.53
N HIS A 127 -15.88 -6.73 29.72
CA HIS A 127 -17.01 -5.91 30.12
C HIS A 127 -16.64 -4.43 30.06
N HIS A 128 -17.49 -3.57 29.49
CA HIS A 128 -17.91 -2.30 30.10
C HIS A 128 -19.11 -1.70 29.36
N ASP A 129 -20.17 -1.46 30.14
CA ASP A 129 -21.40 -0.76 29.81
C ASP A 129 -21.15 0.75 29.60
N HIS A 130 -21.43 1.26 28.41
CA HIS A 130 -21.79 2.66 28.18
C HIS A 130 -22.69 2.78 26.94
N GLY A 131 -23.95 3.16 27.18
CA GLY A 131 -24.91 3.53 26.14
C GLY A 131 -24.46 4.74 25.32
N GLY A 132 -24.38 4.52 24.02
CA GLY A 132 -24.28 5.53 22.96
C GLY A 132 -24.58 4.83 21.65
N ASP A 133 -25.72 5.14 21.03
CA ASP A 133 -26.08 4.69 19.68
C ASP A 133 -25.09 5.32 18.68
N HIS A 134 -23.94 4.68 18.53
CA HIS A 134 -23.12 4.76 17.34
C HIS A 134 -23.36 3.46 16.58
N GLU A 135 -24.35 3.47 15.68
CA GLU A 135 -24.36 2.51 14.57
C GLU A 135 -23.12 2.82 13.72
N GLU A 136 -21.95 2.30 14.12
CA GLU A 136 -20.86 2.11 13.19
C GLU A 136 -21.40 1.14 12.15
N SER A 137 -21.81 1.68 11.00
CA SER A 137 -22.10 0.89 9.83
C SER A 137 -20.80 0.19 9.45
N THR A 138 -20.66 -1.05 9.91
CA THR A 138 -19.53 -1.90 9.56
C THR A 138 -19.74 -2.35 8.12
N HIS A 139 -19.40 -1.46 7.19
CA HIS A 139 -19.40 -1.74 5.77
C HIS A 139 -18.48 -2.93 5.50
N ARG A 140 -18.96 -3.88 4.68
CA ARG A 140 -18.18 -5.07 4.32
C ARG A 140 -17.29 -4.76 3.15
N GLU A 141 -16.10 -5.32 3.18
CA GLU A 141 -15.05 -5.08 2.18
C GLU A 141 -14.50 -6.42 1.69
N TYR A 142 -14.22 -6.51 0.40
CA TYR A 142 -13.43 -7.60 -0.17
C TYR A 142 -11.96 -7.24 -0.09
N ASP A 143 -11.18 -8.11 0.53
CA ASP A 143 -9.72 -8.10 0.51
C ASP A 143 -9.23 -9.35 -0.21
N VAL A 144 -8.55 -9.15 -1.34
CA VAL A 144 -8.10 -10.22 -2.21
C VAL A 144 -6.61 -10.13 -2.40
N SER A 145 -5.89 -11.22 -2.15
CA SER A 145 -4.52 -11.38 -2.62
C SER A 145 -4.47 -12.42 -3.72
N GLN A 146 -3.72 -12.14 -4.78
CA GLN A 146 -3.45 -13.09 -5.86
C GLN A 146 -1.97 -13.07 -6.24
N GLN A 147 -1.44 -14.24 -6.60
CA GLN A 147 -0.12 -14.41 -7.18
C GLN A 147 -0.28 -15.01 -8.57
N LEU A 148 0.33 -14.38 -9.56
CA LEU A 148 0.38 -14.88 -10.93
C LEU A 148 1.83 -15.22 -11.31
N GLU A 149 2.02 -16.36 -11.95
CA GLU A 149 3.28 -16.70 -12.62
C GLU A 149 3.05 -16.67 -14.13
N CYS A 150 3.97 -16.02 -14.86
CA CYS A 150 3.86 -15.83 -16.30
C CYS A 150 5.05 -16.43 -17.06
N ASP A 151 4.82 -17.00 -18.24
CA ASP A 151 5.82 -17.86 -18.89
C ASP A 151 7.04 -17.09 -19.49
N ASP A 152 6.84 -15.86 -19.97
CA ASP A 152 7.90 -14.90 -20.32
C ASP A 152 7.30 -13.49 -20.41
N THR A 153 7.78 -12.59 -19.56
CA THR A 153 7.30 -11.22 -19.55
C THR A 153 8.46 -10.30 -19.88
N GLY A 154 8.52 -9.86 -21.14
CA GLY A 154 9.56 -8.96 -21.62
C GLY A 154 9.67 -7.67 -20.79
N ALA A 155 10.65 -6.83 -21.11
CA ALA A 155 10.97 -5.61 -20.34
C ALA A 155 9.81 -4.62 -20.16
N ARG A 156 8.74 -4.76 -20.96
CA ARG A 156 7.52 -3.95 -20.88
C ARG A 156 6.31 -4.78 -21.24
N MET A 157 5.27 -4.73 -20.41
CA MET A 157 4.02 -5.45 -20.64
C MET A 157 2.81 -4.55 -20.38
N THR A 158 1.76 -4.73 -21.18
CA THR A 158 0.48 -4.05 -20.97
C THR A 158 -0.45 -5.00 -20.23
N LEU A 159 -0.83 -4.61 -19.01
CA LEU A 159 -1.79 -5.32 -18.20
C LEU A 159 -3.19 -4.74 -18.43
N THR A 160 -4.20 -5.60 -18.43
CA THR A 160 -5.62 -5.24 -18.55
C THR A 160 -6.40 -5.89 -17.41
N SER A 161 -7.32 -5.15 -16.78
CA SER A 161 -8.20 -5.70 -15.74
C SER A 161 -9.63 -5.95 -16.25
N ALA A 162 -10.19 -7.10 -15.87
CA ALA A 162 -11.58 -7.48 -16.15
C ALA A 162 -12.57 -7.06 -15.04
N LEU A 163 -12.08 -6.51 -13.92
CA LEU A 163 -12.89 -6.20 -12.73
C LEU A 163 -14.10 -5.32 -13.05
N MET A 164 -13.89 -4.20 -13.74
CA MET A 164 -14.97 -3.26 -14.08
C MET A 164 -15.96 -3.86 -15.08
N GLU A 165 -15.56 -4.80 -15.93
CA GLU A 165 -16.49 -5.50 -16.84
C GLU A 165 -17.36 -6.50 -16.09
N LYS A 166 -16.75 -7.23 -15.15
CA LYS A 166 -17.44 -8.23 -14.33
C LYS A 166 -18.41 -7.58 -13.33
N PHE A 167 -18.01 -6.48 -12.71
CA PHE A 167 -18.75 -5.85 -11.61
C PHE A 167 -19.32 -4.50 -12.03
N GLY A 168 -20.65 -4.45 -12.19
CA GLY A 168 -21.38 -3.30 -12.73
C GLY A 168 -21.34 -2.03 -11.86
N ASN A 169 -21.15 -2.20 -10.56
CA ASN A 169 -21.09 -1.08 -9.61
C ASN A 169 -19.66 -0.58 -9.37
N LEU A 170 -18.64 -1.21 -9.97
CA LEU A 170 -17.26 -0.71 -9.95
C LEU A 170 -17.06 0.25 -11.13
N GLU A 171 -16.91 1.53 -10.83
CA GLU A 171 -16.79 2.61 -11.81
C GLU A 171 -15.33 2.95 -12.12
N GLU A 172 -14.51 3.05 -11.08
CA GLU A 172 -13.08 3.36 -11.16
C GLU A 172 -12.24 2.36 -10.36
N LEU A 173 -11.12 1.94 -10.95
CA LEU A 173 -10.08 1.17 -10.27
C LEU A 173 -8.80 1.98 -10.22
N ALA A 174 -8.39 2.38 -9.01
CA ALA A 174 -7.09 2.97 -8.77
C ALA A 174 -6.04 1.87 -8.75
N VAL A 175 -5.12 1.92 -9.72
CA VAL A 175 -4.04 0.94 -9.87
C VAL A 175 -2.72 1.57 -9.48
N GLU A 176 -1.97 0.90 -8.63
CA GLU A 176 -0.63 1.32 -8.20
C GLU A 176 0.31 0.12 -8.35
N TRP A 177 1.52 0.34 -8.85
CA TRP A 177 2.47 -0.75 -9.03
C TRP A 177 3.90 -0.37 -8.66
N VAL A 178 4.67 -1.41 -8.32
CA VAL A 178 6.12 -1.38 -8.12
C VAL A 178 6.78 -2.49 -8.94
N SER A 179 7.99 -2.21 -9.43
CA SER A 179 8.80 -3.10 -10.27
C SER A 179 10.29 -2.75 -10.10
N PRO A 180 11.24 -3.58 -10.60
CA PRO A 180 12.66 -3.25 -10.54
C PRO A 180 13.02 -1.95 -11.30
N SER A 181 12.29 -1.63 -12.38
CA SER A 181 12.44 -0.38 -13.13
C SER A 181 11.81 0.86 -12.45
N GLY A 182 11.02 0.67 -11.39
CA GLY A 182 10.38 1.75 -10.64
C GLY A 182 8.90 1.51 -10.32
N GLN A 183 8.21 2.59 -9.95
CA GLN A 183 6.81 2.58 -9.53
C GLN A 183 5.94 3.46 -10.44
N GLY A 184 4.63 3.24 -10.42
CA GLY A 184 3.67 4.08 -11.13
C GLY A 184 2.24 3.87 -10.67
N SER A 185 1.33 4.63 -11.27
CA SER A 185 -0.10 4.51 -11.02
C SER A 185 -0.93 4.82 -12.26
N ALA A 186 -2.16 4.33 -12.28
CA ALA A 186 -3.15 4.56 -13.30
C ALA A 186 -4.56 4.56 -12.68
N ARG A 187 -5.50 5.20 -13.35
CA ARG A 187 -6.93 5.03 -13.08
C ARG A 187 -7.56 4.33 -14.25
N LEU A 188 -8.22 3.21 -13.98
CA LEU A 188 -8.96 2.46 -14.97
C LEU A 188 -10.45 2.72 -14.79
N ALA A 189 -11.15 2.73 -15.92
CA ALA A 189 -12.60 2.81 -16.00
C ALA A 189 -13.07 1.87 -17.12
N ARG A 190 -14.39 1.71 -17.29
CA ARG A 190 -14.95 0.85 -18.36
C ARG A 190 -14.40 1.17 -19.76
N THR A 191 -14.10 2.44 -20.02
CA THR A 191 -13.57 2.93 -21.31
C THR A 191 -12.05 2.80 -21.45
N ASN A 192 -11.31 2.62 -20.36
CA ASN A 192 -9.87 2.45 -20.37
C ASN A 192 -9.45 1.46 -19.29
N ARG A 193 -9.15 0.22 -19.71
CA ARG A 193 -8.94 -0.91 -18.80
C ARG A 193 -7.49 -1.41 -18.77
N ALA A 194 -6.59 -0.70 -19.44
CA ALA A 194 -5.21 -1.12 -19.62
C ALA A 194 -4.22 -0.09 -19.05
N PHE A 195 -3.09 -0.59 -18.57
CA PHE A 195 -1.94 0.19 -18.12
C PHE A 195 -0.66 -0.57 -18.44
N THR A 196 0.47 0.12 -18.50
CA THR A 196 1.74 -0.50 -18.91
C THR A 196 2.77 -0.45 -17.80
N VAL A 197 3.36 -1.60 -17.52
CA VAL A 197 4.43 -1.77 -16.53
C VAL A 197 5.74 -2.06 -17.26
N SER A 198 6.80 -1.37 -16.85
CA SER A 198 8.18 -1.72 -17.24
C SER A 198 8.80 -2.57 -16.12
N LYS A 199 9.70 -3.49 -16.45
CA LYS A 199 10.40 -4.35 -15.47
C LYS A 199 11.84 -3.91 -15.31
#